data_AF-A0A182SRX9-F1
#
_entry.id   AF-A0A182SRX9-F1
#
_cell.length_a   1.000
_cell.length_b   1.000
_cell.length_c   1.000
_cell.angle_alpha   90.00
_cell.angle_beta   90.00
_cell.angle_gamma   90.00
#
_symmetry.space_group_name_H-M   'P 1'
#
loop_
_entity.id
_entity.type
_entity.pdbx_description
1 polymer ?
#
loop_
_entity_poly.entity_id
_entity_poly.type
_entity_poly.pdbx_seq_one_letter_code
_entity_poly.pdbx_strand_id
1 'polypeptide(L)'
;MLLPNSWIVLLVTCLLITEIIGLKLKTVRIPPYKFRGESALLECHYELNGQRKGHGALSGGNRRHHTYQSDYLGEPFEEEEKLYSIKWYKDNEEFYRYVPSASQPIKSYKIEGIRVDPNHSDGTKVLLRGLTLKSSGIYRCEISAEA
;
A
#
# COMPACT_ATOMS: atom_id res chain seq x y z
N MET A 1 34.58 13.88 -37.09
CA MET A 1 34.04 12.93 -36.09
C MET A 1 33.89 13.70 -34.78
N LEU A 2 32.69 14.24 -34.53
CA LEU A 2 32.39 14.95 -33.29
C LEU A 2 32.14 13.88 -32.22
N LEU A 3 32.99 13.79 -31.20
CA LEU A 3 32.69 12.96 -30.03
C LEU A 3 31.46 13.59 -29.38
N PRO A 4 30.30 12.90 -29.32
CA PRO A 4 29.12 13.46 -28.68
C PRO A 4 29.52 13.78 -27.24
N ASN A 5 29.28 15.03 -26.84
CA ASN A 5 29.83 15.57 -25.61
C ASN A 5 29.54 14.59 -24.47
N SER A 6 30.58 14.05 -23.83
CA SER A 6 30.47 12.94 -22.87
C SER A 6 29.45 13.23 -21.75
N TRP A 7 29.31 14.51 -21.36
CA TRP A 7 28.30 14.96 -20.41
C TRP A 7 26.87 14.88 -20.96
N ILE A 8 26.64 15.05 -22.26
CA ILE A 8 25.32 14.83 -22.89
C ILE A 8 25.01 13.34 -22.85
N VAL A 9 25.98 12.46 -23.12
CA VAL A 9 25.77 11.01 -22.99
C VAL A 9 25.46 10.67 -21.53
N LEU A 10 26.21 11.21 -20.57
CA LEU A 10 25.96 11.00 -19.14
C LEU A 10 24.61 11.55 -18.68
N LEU A 11 24.23 12.76 -19.10
CA LEU A 11 22.93 13.35 -18.80
C LEU A 11 21.79 12.56 -19.43
N VAL A 12 21.92 12.15 -20.70
CA VAL A 12 20.93 11.32 -21.39
C VAL A 12 20.84 9.95 -20.72
N THR A 13 21.95 9.32 -20.34
CA THR A 13 21.89 8.07 -19.58
C THR A 13 21.27 8.28 -18.21
N CYS A 14 21.61 9.34 -17.47
CA CYS A 14 21.06 9.62 -16.15
C CYS A 14 19.53 9.82 -16.22
N LEU A 15 19.05 10.56 -17.23
CA LEU A 15 17.62 10.76 -17.50
C LEU A 15 16.92 9.47 -17.96
N LEU A 16 17.64 8.52 -18.56
CA LEU A 16 17.09 7.20 -18.94
C LEU A 16 17.10 6.19 -17.77
N ILE A 17 17.88 6.43 -16.72
CA ILE A 17 18.02 5.53 -15.55
C ILE A 17 17.25 6.06 -14.32
N THR A 18 16.58 7.21 -14.39
CA THR A 18 15.67 7.63 -13.31
C THR A 18 14.51 6.64 -13.23
N GLU A 19 14.63 5.61 -12.39
CA GLU A 19 13.48 4.81 -11.99
C GLU A 19 12.42 5.75 -11.42
N ILE A 20 11.17 5.56 -11.82
CA ILE A 20 10.04 6.27 -11.23
C ILE A 20 9.97 5.83 -9.77
N ILE A 21 10.40 6.71 -8.87
CA ILE A 21 10.25 6.55 -7.42
C ILE A 21 8.77 6.84 -7.12
N GLY A 22 7.92 5.81 -7.21
CA GLY A 22 6.51 5.87 -6.79
C GLY A 22 6.01 4.55 -6.17
N LEU A 23 4.75 4.50 -5.76
CA LEU A 23 4.06 3.36 -5.17
C LEU A 23 4.30 2.10 -6.01
N LYS A 24 4.84 1.05 -5.37
CA LYS A 24 5.06 -0.26 -6.00
C LYS A 24 4.08 -1.28 -5.44
N LEU A 25 3.15 -1.75 -6.27
CA LEU A 25 2.33 -2.93 -5.95
C LEU A 25 3.21 -4.18 -6.09
N LYS A 26 3.42 -4.92 -4.99
CA LYS A 26 4.26 -6.13 -4.98
C LYS A 26 3.49 -7.37 -5.39
N THR A 27 2.39 -7.65 -4.69
CA THR A 27 1.70 -8.94 -4.85
C THR A 27 0.26 -8.85 -4.38
N VAL A 28 -0.65 -9.44 -5.17
CA VAL A 28 -2.03 -9.72 -4.77
C VAL A 28 -2.17 -11.23 -4.62
N ARG A 29 -2.63 -11.70 -3.46
CA ARG A 29 -2.83 -13.12 -3.17
C ARG A 29 -4.31 -13.40 -2.93
N ILE A 30 -4.89 -14.21 -3.80
CA ILE A 30 -6.28 -14.67 -3.74
C ILE A 30 -6.25 -16.20 -3.78
N PRO A 31 -6.86 -16.91 -2.80
CA PRO A 31 -6.93 -18.37 -2.84
C PRO A 31 -7.67 -18.83 -4.11
N PRO A 32 -7.07 -19.68 -4.96
CA PRO A 32 -7.68 -20.06 -6.23
C PRO A 32 -8.91 -20.97 -6.07
N TYR A 33 -8.98 -21.74 -4.97
CA TYR A 33 -10.08 -22.67 -4.69
C TYR A 33 -10.39 -22.70 -3.19
N LYS A 34 -11.67 -22.70 -2.83
CA LYS A 34 -12.18 -22.81 -1.45
C LYS A 34 -13.51 -23.56 -1.42
N PHE A 35 -13.80 -24.21 -0.29
CA PHE A 35 -15.08 -24.89 -0.11
C PHE A 35 -16.16 -23.96 0.47
N ARG A 36 -17.43 -24.32 0.23
CA ARG A 36 -18.57 -23.61 0.79
C ARG A 36 -18.48 -23.58 2.32
N GLY A 37 -18.75 -22.41 2.91
CA GLY A 37 -18.71 -22.19 4.36
C GLY A 37 -17.32 -21.84 4.89
N GLU A 38 -16.25 -22.07 4.14
CA GLU A 38 -14.90 -21.67 4.55
C GLU A 38 -14.74 -20.14 4.57
N SER A 39 -13.61 -19.69 5.10
CA SER A 39 -13.17 -18.30 4.99
C SER A 39 -12.03 -18.17 3.97
N ALA A 40 -11.92 -17.02 3.31
CA ALA A 40 -10.80 -16.68 2.42
C ALA A 40 -10.09 -15.43 2.93
N LEU A 41 -8.76 -15.48 2.97
CA LEU A 41 -7.91 -14.32 3.24
C LEU A 41 -7.39 -13.79 1.91
N LEU A 42 -7.68 -12.52 1.62
CA LEU A 42 -7.16 -11.81 0.46
C LEU A 42 -6.02 -10.91 0.93
N GLU A 43 -4.85 -10.97 0.30
CA GLU A 43 -3.69 -10.15 0.69
C GLU A 43 -3.27 -9.23 -0.45
N CYS A 44 -2.91 -8.00 -0.12
CA CYS A 44 -2.43 -6.99 -1.05
C CYS A 44 -1.17 -6.33 -0.46
N HIS A 45 -0.02 -6.69 -1.00
CA HIS A 45 1.28 -6.20 -0.54
C HIS A 45 1.76 -5.08 -1.46
N TYR A 46 2.12 -3.93 -0.87
CA TYR A 46 2.60 -2.74 -1.58
C TYR A 46 3.77 -2.09 -0.83
N GLU A 47 4.51 -1.23 -1.52
CA GLU A 47 5.60 -0.42 -0.97
C GLU A 47 5.42 1.05 -1.36
N LEU A 48 5.61 1.92 -0.37
CA LEU A 48 5.59 3.37 -0.50
C LEU A 48 7.02 3.88 -0.31
N ASN A 49 7.44 4.84 -1.12
CA ASN A 49 8.77 5.43 -0.97
C ASN A 49 8.82 6.34 0.27
N GLY A 50 9.94 6.32 1.00
CA GLY A 50 10.12 7.13 2.20
C GLY A 50 9.54 6.55 3.49
N GLN A 51 8.62 5.58 3.45
CA GLN A 51 8.13 4.90 4.67
C GLN A 51 9.21 3.97 5.28
N ARG A 52 10.05 4.53 6.16
CA ARG A 52 10.74 3.72 7.19
C ARG A 52 9.65 3.05 8.04
N LYS A 53 9.58 1.72 8.02
CA LYS A 53 8.61 0.92 8.82
C LYS A 53 8.73 1.25 10.31
N GLY A 54 7.99 2.25 10.76
CA GLY A 54 7.85 2.65 12.15
C GLY A 54 6.50 2.27 12.71
N HIS A 55 6.12 0.98 12.67
CA HIS A 55 4.97 0.49 13.42
C HIS A 55 5.42 -0.35 14.61
N GLY A 56 5.65 0.35 15.73
CA GLY A 56 5.19 -0.05 17.07
C GLY A 56 6.13 -0.89 17.94
N ALA A 57 6.77 -0.25 18.93
CA ALA A 57 7.07 -0.88 20.23
C ALA A 57 7.41 0.17 21.32
N LEU A 58 6.64 0.12 22.42
CA LEU A 58 6.98 0.50 23.81
C LEU A 58 6.66 1.92 24.33
N SER A 59 5.64 1.91 25.18
CA SER A 59 5.50 2.65 26.43
C SER A 59 6.81 2.95 27.17
N GLY A 60 6.91 4.16 27.73
CA GLY A 60 7.60 4.43 28.99
C GLY A 60 9.01 5.04 28.90
N GLY A 61 9.14 6.33 29.25
CA GLY A 61 10.44 6.89 29.61
C GLY A 61 10.53 8.40 29.52
N ASN A 62 10.26 9.10 30.62
CA ASN A 62 10.63 10.49 30.83
C ASN A 62 12.17 10.63 30.77
N ARG A 63 12.73 11.22 29.71
CA ARG A 63 14.13 11.68 29.69
C ARG A 63 14.25 13.02 28.98
N ARG A 64 14.44 14.04 29.81
CA ARG A 64 15.06 15.31 29.44
C ARG A 64 16.49 15.03 28.99
N HIS A 65 16.85 15.39 27.77
CA HIS A 65 18.20 15.86 27.47
C HIS A 65 18.21 16.67 26.17
N HIS A 66 18.48 17.97 26.31
CA HIS A 66 18.88 18.82 25.20
C HIS A 66 20.22 18.33 24.65
N THR A 67 20.30 18.11 23.34
CA THR A 67 21.54 18.37 22.60
C THR A 67 21.17 18.89 21.22
N TYR A 68 21.61 20.11 20.94
CA TYR A 68 21.59 20.75 19.63
C TYR A 68 22.66 20.07 18.77
N GLN A 69 22.25 19.35 17.71
CA GLN A 69 23.15 18.82 16.71
C GLN A 69 22.80 19.44 15.35
N SER A 70 23.72 20.27 14.90
CA SER A 70 23.84 20.83 13.56
C SER A 70 24.01 19.73 12.52
N ASP A 71 23.23 19.79 11.44
CA ASP A 71 23.73 19.54 10.06
C ASP A 71 22.78 20.23 9.07
N TYR A 72 23.16 21.45 8.68
CA TYR A 72 22.59 22.15 7.52
C TYR A 72 23.27 21.64 6.25
N LEU A 73 22.97 20.41 5.88
CA LEU A 73 22.94 19.95 4.49
C LEU A 73 21.65 19.14 4.37
N GLY A 74 20.54 19.87 4.21
CA GLY A 74 19.26 19.24 3.93
C GLY A 74 19.35 18.55 2.58
N GLU A 75 19.49 17.23 2.61
CA GLU A 75 19.08 16.37 1.52
C GLU A 75 17.72 16.86 1.00
N PRO A 76 17.48 16.83 -0.33
CA PRO A 76 16.15 17.12 -0.86
C PRO A 76 15.13 16.31 -0.05
N PHE A 77 14.18 16.99 0.58
CA PHE A 77 13.08 16.31 1.27
C PHE A 77 12.28 15.59 0.18
N GLU A 78 12.64 14.35 -0.11
CA GLU A 78 11.77 13.42 -0.82
C GLU A 78 10.48 13.36 0.00
N GLU A 79 9.40 13.90 -0.54
CA GLU A 79 8.11 13.86 0.13
C GLU A 79 7.74 12.39 0.36
N GLU A 80 7.62 11.98 1.63
CA GLU A 80 7.25 10.61 1.96
C GLU A 80 5.91 10.30 1.31
N GLU A 81 5.88 9.25 0.50
CA GLU A 81 4.68 8.85 -0.21
C GLU A 81 3.66 8.29 0.79
N LYS A 82 2.49 8.92 0.86
CA LYS A 82 1.44 8.57 1.82
C LYS A 82 0.37 7.73 1.16
N LEU A 83 -0.04 6.66 1.83
CA LEU A 83 -1.19 5.88 1.38
C LEU A 83 -2.47 6.72 1.44
N TYR A 84 -3.11 6.93 0.28
CA TYR A 84 -4.43 7.53 0.21
C TYR A 84 -5.52 6.49 0.51
N SER A 85 -5.54 5.39 -0.24
CA SER A 85 -6.59 4.37 -0.08
C SER A 85 -6.20 3.00 -0.62
N ILE A 86 -6.88 1.97 -0.10
CA ILE A 86 -6.85 0.60 -0.62
C ILE A 86 -8.27 0.14 -0.81
N LYS A 87 -8.58 -0.36 -2.01
CA LYS A 87 -9.92 -0.80 -2.39
C LYS A 87 -9.87 -2.22 -2.91
N TRP A 88 -10.86 -3.01 -2.53
CA TRP A 88 -11.08 -4.33 -3.09
C TRP A 88 -12.39 -4.40 -3.86
N TYR A 89 -12.30 -5.03 -5.02
CA TYR A 89 -13.41 -5.25 -5.95
C TYR A 89 -13.61 -6.73 -6.20
N LYS A 90 -14.88 -7.13 -6.37
CA LYS A 90 -15.26 -8.41 -6.96
C LYS A 90 -16.10 -8.11 -8.19
N ASP A 91 -15.70 -8.64 -9.34
CA ASP A 91 -16.42 -8.45 -10.61
C ASP A 91 -16.72 -6.97 -10.93
N ASN A 92 -15.77 -6.08 -10.58
CA ASN A 92 -15.83 -4.62 -10.68
C ASN A 92 -16.76 -3.90 -9.70
N GLU A 93 -17.35 -4.59 -8.72
CA GLU A 93 -18.11 -3.97 -7.64
C GLU A 93 -17.24 -3.84 -6.38
N GLU A 94 -17.16 -2.63 -5.82
CA GLU A 94 -16.38 -2.36 -4.61
C GLU A 94 -17.06 -2.98 -3.39
N PHE A 95 -16.33 -3.77 -2.60
CA PHE A 95 -16.87 -4.36 -1.37
C PHE A 95 -16.10 -3.98 -0.11
N TYR A 96 -14.88 -3.45 -0.26
CA TYR A 96 -14.05 -3.03 0.87
C TYR A 96 -13.18 -1.84 0.50
N ARG A 97 -13.04 -0.91 1.44
CA ARG A 97 -12.16 0.25 1.35
C ARG A 97 -11.46 0.49 2.68
N TYR A 98 -10.16 0.75 2.61
CA TYR A 98 -9.32 1.23 3.70
C TYR A 98 -8.76 2.62 3.37
N VAL A 99 -8.96 3.60 4.24
CA VAL A 99 -8.46 4.98 4.13
C VAL A 99 -7.80 5.37 5.47
N PRO A 100 -6.46 5.34 5.58
CA PRO A 100 -5.77 5.55 6.86
C PRO A 100 -6.09 6.88 7.55
N SER A 101 -6.28 7.94 6.76
CA SER A 101 -6.52 9.31 7.24
C SER A 101 -7.97 9.59 7.63
N ALA A 102 -8.90 8.66 7.36
CA ALA A 102 -10.30 8.84 7.68
C ALA A 102 -10.60 8.56 9.16
N SER A 103 -11.62 9.23 9.72
CA SER A 103 -12.11 8.97 11.08
C SER A 103 -12.61 7.53 11.27
N GLN A 104 -13.13 6.93 10.19
CA GLN A 104 -13.44 5.50 10.10
C GLN A 104 -12.57 4.89 9.00
N PRO A 105 -11.42 4.28 9.34
CA PRO A 105 -10.48 3.81 8.34
C PRO A 105 -11.01 2.68 7.45
N ILE A 106 -11.94 1.88 7.94
CA ILE A 106 -12.48 0.71 7.22
C ILE A 106 -13.95 0.96 6.85
N LYS A 107 -14.28 0.72 5.59
CA LYS A 107 -15.67 0.69 5.10
C LYS A 107 -15.91 -0.57 4.27
N SER A 108 -16.95 -1.32 4.61
CA SER A 108 -17.39 -2.51 3.87
C SER A 108 -18.73 -2.25 3.20
N TYR A 109 -18.87 -2.66 1.94
CA TYR A 109 -20.10 -2.55 1.18
C TYR A 109 -20.71 -3.94 0.95
N LYS A 110 -22.04 -3.99 0.97
CA LYS A 110 -22.78 -5.25 0.83
C LYS A 110 -22.95 -5.57 -0.65
N ILE A 111 -22.29 -6.63 -1.09
CA ILE A 111 -22.47 -7.20 -2.44
C ILE A 111 -22.82 -8.69 -2.33
N GLU A 112 -23.40 -9.29 -3.38
CA GLU A 112 -23.82 -10.69 -3.32
C GLU A 112 -22.62 -11.63 -3.12
N GLY A 113 -22.74 -12.56 -2.17
CA GLY A 113 -21.71 -13.58 -1.92
C GLY A 113 -20.50 -13.08 -1.13
N ILE A 114 -20.43 -11.81 -0.74
CA ILE A 114 -19.33 -11.27 0.06
C ILE A 114 -19.78 -10.97 1.48
N ARG A 115 -18.99 -11.43 2.46
CA ARG A 115 -19.14 -11.11 3.87
C ARG A 115 -17.77 -10.79 4.44
N VAL A 116 -17.45 -9.50 4.46
CA VAL A 116 -16.21 -9.00 5.06
C VAL A 116 -16.29 -9.13 6.58
N ASP A 117 -15.16 -9.47 7.20
CA ASP A 117 -14.95 -9.32 8.64
C ASP A 117 -14.02 -8.13 8.92
N PRO A 118 -14.57 -6.95 9.29
CA PRO A 118 -13.77 -5.74 9.52
C PRO A 118 -12.78 -5.87 10.69
N ASN A 119 -13.04 -6.75 11.66
CA ASN A 119 -12.18 -6.91 12.84
C ASN A 119 -10.89 -7.69 12.53
N HIS A 120 -10.85 -8.40 11.40
CA HIS A 120 -9.70 -9.17 10.94
C HIS A 120 -9.23 -8.71 9.55
N SER A 121 -9.60 -7.49 9.15
CA SER A 121 -9.21 -6.86 7.89
C SER A 121 -8.49 -5.54 8.17
N ASP A 122 -7.52 -5.20 7.34
CA ASP A 122 -6.71 -3.98 7.45
C ASP A 122 -6.22 -3.52 6.06
N GLY A 123 -5.31 -2.55 6.00
CA GLY A 123 -4.75 -2.08 4.73
C GLY A 123 -3.99 -3.13 3.92
N THR A 124 -3.60 -4.26 4.50
CA THR A 124 -2.83 -5.30 3.79
C THR A 124 -3.64 -6.55 3.49
N LYS A 125 -4.72 -6.81 4.22
CA LYS A 125 -5.50 -8.04 4.07
C LYS A 125 -6.99 -7.85 4.34
N VAL A 126 -7.82 -8.66 3.69
CA VAL A 126 -9.27 -8.71 3.89
C VAL A 126 -9.72 -10.13 4.13
N LEU A 127 -10.41 -10.37 5.26
CA LEU A 127 -10.99 -11.66 5.58
C LEU A 127 -12.45 -11.74 5.13
N LEU A 128 -12.75 -12.71 4.26
CA LEU A 128 -14.09 -13.07 3.85
C LEU A 128 -14.56 -14.31 4.62
N ARG A 129 -15.74 -14.25 5.25
CA ARG A 129 -16.30 -15.36 6.03
C ARG A 129 -17.48 -16.04 5.34
N GLY A 130 -17.63 -17.35 5.55
CA GLY A 130 -18.82 -18.10 5.15
C GLY A 130 -19.07 -18.04 3.65
N LEU A 131 -18.05 -18.43 2.87
CA LEU A 131 -18.04 -18.41 1.42
C LEU A 131 -19.21 -19.22 0.84
N THR A 132 -19.71 -18.77 -0.30
CA THR A 132 -20.80 -19.39 -1.06
C THR A 132 -20.37 -19.54 -2.51
N LEU A 133 -21.18 -20.23 -3.32
CA LEU A 133 -20.94 -20.30 -4.77
C LEU A 133 -20.88 -18.90 -5.41
N LYS A 134 -21.65 -17.95 -4.88
CA LYS A 134 -21.68 -16.54 -5.29
C LYS A 134 -20.42 -15.75 -4.93
N SER A 135 -19.60 -16.28 -4.03
CA SER A 135 -18.29 -15.70 -3.71
C SER A 135 -17.27 -15.94 -4.83
N SER A 136 -17.57 -16.79 -5.82
CA SER A 136 -16.70 -16.97 -7.00
C SER A 136 -16.72 -15.71 -7.87
N GLY A 137 -15.57 -15.35 -8.45
CA GLY A 137 -15.45 -14.18 -9.32
C GLY A 137 -14.00 -13.70 -9.44
N ILE A 138 -13.82 -12.58 -10.14
CA ILE A 138 -12.52 -11.93 -10.29
C ILE A 138 -12.37 -10.90 -9.19
N TYR A 139 -11.30 -11.05 -8.40
CA TYR A 139 -10.96 -10.12 -7.33
C TYR A 139 -9.82 -9.19 -7.76
N ARG A 140 -9.92 -7.91 -7.42
CA ARG A 140 -8.91 -6.89 -7.72
C ARG A 140 -8.64 -6.05 -6.49
N CYS A 141 -7.37 -5.82 -6.19
CA CYS A 141 -6.92 -4.81 -5.23
C CYS A 141 -6.43 -3.58 -6.01
N GLU A 142 -6.84 -2.40 -5.58
CA GLU A 142 -6.35 -1.11 -6.07
C GLU A 142 -5.76 -0.33 -4.90
N ILE A 143 -4.55 0.18 -5.06
CA ILE A 143 -3.88 1.05 -4.08
C ILE A 143 -3.65 2.42 -4.71
N SER A 144 -3.88 3.47 -3.94
CA SER A 144 -3.62 4.85 -4.34
C SER A 144 -2.78 5.53 -3.27
N ALA A 145 -1.80 6.31 -3.69
CA ALA A 145 -0.99 7.17 -2.84
C ALA A 145 -1.27 8.65 -3.14
N GLU A 146 -1.01 9.52 -2.17
CA GLU A 146 -0.95 10.97 -2.37
C GLU A 146 0.42 11.33 -2.97
N ALA A 147 0.41 12.23 -3.94
CA ALA A 147 1.58 12.74 -4.65
C ALA A 147 1.72 14.24 -4.41
#